data_AF-A0A6C1QJM8-F1
#
_entry.id   AF-A0A6C1QJM8-F1
#
_cell.length_a   1.000
_cell.length_b   1.000
_cell.length_c   1.000
_cell.angle_alpha   90.00
_cell.angle_beta   90.00
_cell.angle_gamma   90.00
#
_symmetry.space_group_name_H-M   'P 1'
#
loop_
_entity.id
_entity.type
_entity.pdbx_description
1 polymer ?
#
loop_
_entity_poly.entity_id
_entity_poly.type
_entity_poly.pdbx_seq_one_letter_code
_entity_poly.pdbx_strand_id
1 'polypeptide(L)'
;MANKKLKNFEYANHSEKEKSQQINSDEISFFECVNGFVFLICDGNIIEDTITKPSLLAAERIKYYLENEFVEKPSEAIYNALVYANGFIFEYARKNPDFNNPRVSCSILLFRDNECYYCTIGNSSIYFFNGRKVYTIARGDLETSAVKDAGDETVNGNFLGQKQNIEPYINPEPLNAINDDIIVLCSNGFYEVINEKSMLKILSDPMPVQTKVYRLIDTAMLAGAEDSVSIQLISFYNLDNKNRQFYPLQVKGKKIIKTEKPLKKDKPNESEEEKGIKTSSNPILEKLEQPAVKYTLIALVVLLLTYMFYDMFLFNPVPQQRIEITAPAEAADEDFIDDESATESPEYLIPQDRIYQVRSGDNWSRIYNQFGVCSWFIRNHPPNRGRFDSEENPIAGTQISIPLLYSSREELNPDFYQDFSLEKTGVRCENANQAFLNDFREKRLN
;
A
#
# COMPACT_ATOMS: atom_id res chain seq x y z
N MET A 1 -0.50 0.60 -9.78
CA MET A 1 -0.60 -0.84 -10.09
C MET A 1 0.80 -1.39 -10.31
N ALA A 2 1.13 -2.55 -9.75
CA ALA A 2 2.39 -3.23 -10.02
C ALA A 2 2.18 -4.74 -10.17
N ASN A 3 2.86 -5.33 -11.15
CA ASN A 3 3.11 -6.77 -11.27
C ASN A 3 4.61 -6.93 -11.47
N LYS A 4 5.27 -7.73 -10.64
CA LYS A 4 6.70 -8.01 -10.79
C LYS A 4 7.00 -9.45 -10.38
N LYS A 5 7.81 -10.11 -11.21
CA LYS A 5 8.41 -11.42 -10.93
C LYS A 5 9.82 -11.23 -10.39
N LEU A 6 10.12 -11.85 -9.25
CA LEU A 6 11.44 -11.90 -8.64
C LEU A 6 11.94 -13.35 -8.58
N LYS A 7 13.11 -13.58 -7.99
CA LYS A 7 13.73 -14.92 -7.96
C LYS A 7 12.88 -15.96 -7.24
N ASN A 8 12.27 -15.57 -6.11
CA ASN A 8 11.62 -16.48 -5.15
C ASN A 8 10.10 -16.23 -5.00
N PHE A 9 9.57 -15.21 -5.67
CA PHE A 9 8.15 -14.87 -5.63
C PHE A 9 7.76 -13.96 -6.80
N GLU A 10 6.48 -13.97 -7.12
CA GLU A 10 5.81 -12.97 -7.96
C GLU A 10 4.77 -12.26 -7.09
N TYR A 11 4.56 -10.97 -7.32
CA TYR A 11 3.45 -10.28 -6.70
C TYR A 11 2.68 -9.43 -7.70
N ALA A 12 1.40 -9.22 -7.38
CA ALA A 12 0.60 -8.21 -8.03
C ALA A 12 -0.20 -7.43 -6.99
N ASN A 13 -0.49 -6.18 -7.30
CA ASN A 13 -1.36 -5.36 -6.48
C ASN A 13 -2.31 -4.51 -7.33
N HIS A 14 -3.46 -4.22 -6.75
CA HIS A 14 -4.43 -3.28 -7.30
C HIS A 14 -5.21 -2.65 -6.15
N SER A 15 -5.62 -1.41 -6.36
CA SER A 15 -6.40 -0.62 -5.40
C SER A 15 -7.51 0.06 -6.18
N GLU A 16 -8.74 -0.18 -5.76
CA GLU A 16 -9.93 0.43 -6.34
C GLU A 16 -10.56 1.33 -5.29
N LYS A 17 -10.84 2.57 -5.67
CA LYS A 17 -11.50 3.50 -4.76
C LYS A 17 -12.97 3.13 -4.58
N GLU A 18 -13.55 3.55 -3.46
CA GLU A 18 -14.99 3.47 -3.28
C GLU A 18 -15.74 4.25 -4.40
N LYS A 19 -16.89 3.73 -4.85
CA LYS A 19 -17.67 4.36 -5.92
C LYS A 19 -18.18 5.75 -5.55
N SER A 20 -18.48 6.00 -4.28
CA SER A 20 -19.00 7.29 -3.82
C SER A 20 -17.90 8.33 -3.59
N GLN A 21 -16.64 7.89 -3.49
CA GLN A 21 -15.52 8.75 -3.16
C GLN A 21 -14.78 9.28 -4.40
N GLN A 22 -14.30 10.51 -4.29
CA GLN A 22 -13.47 11.12 -5.33
C GLN A 22 -12.03 10.59 -5.27
N ILE A 23 -11.51 10.35 -4.07
CA ILE A 23 -10.11 10.02 -3.77
C ILE A 23 -10.05 8.62 -3.17
N ASN A 24 -9.01 7.85 -3.50
CA ASN A 24 -8.75 6.59 -2.81
C ASN A 24 -8.09 6.84 -1.44
N SER A 25 -8.77 6.42 -0.38
CA SER A 25 -8.31 6.46 1.01
C SER A 25 -7.12 5.54 1.29
N ASP A 26 -6.91 4.52 0.47
CA ASP A 26 -5.89 3.51 0.68
C ASP A 26 -4.58 3.88 0.00
N GLU A 27 -3.48 3.38 0.55
CA GLU A 27 -2.14 3.44 -0.04
C GLU A 27 -1.54 2.04 -0.09
N ILE A 28 -1.10 1.62 -1.28
CA ILE A 28 -0.40 0.34 -1.48
C ILE A 28 1.04 0.63 -1.85
N SER A 29 1.97 0.02 -1.12
CA SER A 29 3.41 0.16 -1.38
C SER A 29 4.09 -1.21 -1.45
N PHE A 30 5.10 -1.30 -2.31
CA PHE A 30 6.09 -2.37 -2.34
C PHE A 30 7.46 -1.73 -2.52
N PHE A 31 8.44 -2.16 -1.75
CA PHE A 31 9.81 -1.68 -1.87
C PHE A 31 10.81 -2.73 -1.35
N GLU A 32 12.04 -2.64 -1.86
CA GLU A 32 13.18 -3.38 -1.38
C GLU A 32 14.04 -2.45 -0.54
N CYS A 33 14.46 -2.90 0.63
CA CYS A 33 15.30 -2.13 1.54
C CYS A 33 16.37 -3.01 2.19
N VAL A 34 17.20 -2.41 3.05
CA VAL A 34 18.24 -3.13 3.80
C VAL A 34 17.68 -4.28 4.66
N ASN A 35 16.41 -4.22 5.04
CA ASN A 35 15.76 -5.27 5.83
C ASN A 35 15.16 -6.41 4.99
N GLY A 36 15.06 -6.30 3.66
CA GLY A 36 14.43 -7.27 2.78
C GLY A 36 13.36 -6.66 1.87
N PHE A 37 12.39 -7.47 1.43
CA PHE A 37 11.27 -7.03 0.60
C PHE A 37 10.06 -6.71 1.47
N VAL A 38 9.51 -5.50 1.35
CA VAL A 38 8.39 -5.03 2.15
C VAL A 38 7.15 -4.85 1.28
N PHE A 39 6.05 -5.39 1.79
CA PHE A 39 4.70 -5.31 1.25
C PHE A 39 3.83 -4.58 2.26
N LEU A 40 3.15 -3.52 1.82
CA LEU A 40 2.48 -2.60 2.72
C LEU A 40 1.14 -2.15 2.13
N ILE A 41 0.08 -2.24 2.92
CA ILE A 41 -1.20 -1.59 2.65
C ILE A 41 -1.55 -0.75 3.87
N CYS A 42 -1.75 0.55 3.66
CA CYS A 42 -2.29 1.46 4.65
C CYS A 42 -3.68 1.92 4.20
N ASP A 43 -4.67 1.82 5.08
CA ASP A 43 -6.05 2.24 4.86
C ASP A 43 -6.38 3.29 5.92
N GLY A 44 -6.61 4.52 5.47
CA GLY A 44 -6.73 5.68 6.35
C GLY A 44 -8.01 6.44 6.11
N ASN A 45 -8.60 7.02 7.17
CA ASN A 45 -9.74 7.90 6.99
C ASN A 45 -9.39 9.08 6.07
N ILE A 46 -10.38 9.54 5.30
CA ILE A 46 -10.27 10.79 4.57
C ILE A 46 -10.40 11.94 5.58
N ILE A 47 -9.47 12.89 5.53
CA ILE A 47 -9.55 14.13 6.28
C ILE A 47 -9.82 15.23 5.27
N GLU A 48 -11.03 15.78 5.34
CA GLU A 48 -11.47 16.90 4.50
C GLU A 48 -10.51 18.10 4.67
N ASP A 49 -10.33 18.88 3.61
CA ASP A 49 -9.48 20.09 3.60
C ASP A 49 -7.97 19.87 3.80
N THR A 50 -7.47 18.64 3.68
CA THR A 50 -6.02 18.35 3.72
C THR A 50 -5.50 17.83 2.38
N ILE A 51 -4.29 18.25 2.01
CA ILE A 51 -3.57 17.71 0.85
C ILE A 51 -2.93 16.36 1.20
N THR A 52 -2.59 16.13 2.47
CA THR A 52 -1.87 14.94 2.93
C THR A 52 -2.84 13.85 3.34
N LYS A 53 -2.86 12.75 2.58
CA LYS A 53 -3.62 11.54 2.92
C LYS A 53 -2.98 10.80 4.11
N PRO A 54 -3.71 10.45 5.18
CA PRO A 54 -3.12 9.76 6.33
C PRO A 54 -2.44 8.42 6.01
N SER A 55 -3.04 7.62 5.14
CA SER A 55 -2.46 6.34 4.69
C SER A 55 -1.15 6.52 3.93
N LEU A 56 -1.06 7.56 3.10
CA LEU A 56 0.19 7.91 2.39
C LEU A 56 1.28 8.30 3.39
N LEU A 57 0.95 9.19 4.35
CA LEU A 57 1.90 9.61 5.36
C LEU A 57 2.43 8.41 6.17
N ALA A 58 1.54 7.49 6.57
CA ALA A 58 1.93 6.28 7.27
C ALA A 58 2.88 5.41 6.42
N ALA A 59 2.52 5.16 5.17
CA ALA A 59 3.32 4.35 4.25
C ALA A 59 4.73 4.92 4.06
N GLU A 60 4.83 6.24 3.84
CA GLU A 60 6.12 6.92 3.71
C GLU A 60 6.98 6.84 4.97
N ARG A 61 6.39 7.02 6.16
CA ARG A 61 7.16 6.99 7.41
C ARG A 61 7.64 5.58 7.74
N ILE A 62 6.82 4.56 7.49
CA ILE A 62 7.21 3.14 7.62
C ILE A 62 8.35 2.83 6.66
N LYS A 63 8.20 3.21 5.38
CA LYS A 63 9.23 3.03 4.35
C LYS A 63 10.53 3.70 4.73
N TYR A 64 10.48 4.97 5.14
CA TYR A 64 11.63 5.73 5.58
C TYR A 64 12.41 5.01 6.70
N TYR A 65 11.71 4.50 7.72
CA TYR A 65 12.38 3.78 8.81
C TYR A 65 13.09 2.52 8.30
N LEU A 66 12.38 1.69 7.53
CA LEU A 66 12.90 0.40 7.04
C LEU A 66 13.99 0.52 5.98
N GLU A 67 14.06 1.64 5.27
CA GLU A 67 15.14 1.96 4.31
C GLU A 67 16.43 2.41 4.97
N ASN A 68 16.35 3.09 6.12
CA ASN A 68 17.50 3.73 6.75
C ASN A 68 18.06 2.96 7.96
N GLU A 69 17.28 2.07 8.58
CA GLU A 69 17.68 1.35 9.79
C GLU A 69 17.63 -0.17 9.56
N PHE A 70 18.79 -0.82 9.52
CA PHE A 70 18.85 -2.29 9.51
C PHE A 70 18.64 -2.84 10.93
N VAL A 71 17.74 -3.81 11.07
CA VAL A 71 17.48 -4.47 12.35
C VAL A 71 17.69 -5.98 12.19
N GLU A 72 18.53 -6.55 13.05
CA GLU A 72 18.92 -7.98 12.99
C GLU A 72 17.71 -8.92 13.07
N LYS A 73 16.73 -8.60 13.91
CA LYS A 73 15.47 -9.34 14.00
C LYS A 73 14.41 -8.70 13.12
N PRO A 74 13.88 -9.39 12.10
CA PRO A 74 12.93 -8.81 11.16
C PRO A 74 11.60 -8.41 11.82
N SER A 75 11.17 -9.17 12.84
CA SER A 75 10.01 -8.82 13.66
C SER A 75 10.20 -7.48 14.39
N GLU A 76 11.36 -7.26 15.03
CA GLU A 76 11.68 -5.98 15.68
C GLU A 76 11.76 -4.83 14.66
N ALA A 77 12.20 -5.10 13.42
CA ALA A 77 12.20 -4.11 12.34
C ALA A 77 10.79 -3.58 12.05
N ILE A 78 9.82 -4.48 11.88
CA ILE A 78 8.41 -4.13 11.68
C ILE A 78 7.86 -3.38 12.90
N TYR A 79 8.14 -3.87 14.11
CA TYR A 79 7.65 -3.27 15.36
C TYR A 79 8.09 -1.81 15.46
N ASN A 80 9.41 -1.58 15.33
CA ASN A 80 9.98 -0.25 15.45
C ASN A 80 9.49 0.69 14.36
N ALA A 81 9.32 0.20 13.13
CA ALA A 81 8.78 0.99 12.02
C ALA A 81 7.35 1.47 12.29
N LEU A 82 6.49 0.60 12.83
CA LEU A 82 5.10 0.94 13.16
C LEU A 82 5.03 1.93 14.33
N VAL A 83 5.84 1.73 15.38
CA VAL A 83 5.94 2.65 16.53
C VAL A 83 6.44 4.03 16.07
N TYR A 84 7.50 4.07 15.25
CA TYR A 84 8.05 5.29 14.68
C TYR A 84 7.01 6.05 13.83
N ALA A 85 6.36 5.37 12.90
CA ALA A 85 5.35 5.97 12.04
C ALA A 85 4.16 6.49 12.85
N ASN A 86 3.69 5.74 13.85
CA ASN A 86 2.63 6.19 14.75
C ASN A 86 3.00 7.48 15.48
N GLY A 87 4.18 7.52 16.11
CA GLY A 87 4.65 8.71 16.83
C GLY A 87 4.74 9.92 15.91
N PHE A 88 5.20 9.74 14.68
CA PHE A 88 5.22 10.79 13.68
C PHE A 88 3.82 11.31 13.32
N ILE A 89 2.88 10.41 12.97
CA ILE A 89 1.52 10.78 12.57
C ILE A 89 0.79 11.49 13.72
N PHE A 90 0.95 10.97 14.95
CA PHE A 90 0.36 11.55 16.14
C PHE A 90 0.84 12.99 16.38
N GLU A 91 2.16 13.21 16.31
CA GLU A 91 2.72 14.56 16.46
C GLU A 91 2.41 15.47 15.28
N TYR A 92 2.31 14.92 14.06
CA TYR A 92 1.91 15.67 12.88
C TYR A 92 0.48 16.20 13.00
N ALA A 93 -0.47 15.38 13.46
CA ALA A 93 -1.84 15.80 13.72
C ALA A 93 -1.95 16.87 14.81
N ARG A 94 -1.10 16.81 15.84
CA ARG A 94 -1.07 17.85 16.89
C ARG A 94 -0.56 19.20 16.39
N LYS A 95 0.36 19.20 15.41
CA LYS A 95 0.95 20.41 14.84
C LYS A 95 0.15 21.00 13.69
N ASN A 96 -0.70 20.21 13.04
CA ASN A 96 -1.50 20.62 11.89
C ASN A 96 -2.99 20.40 12.22
N PRO A 97 -3.70 21.44 12.73
CA PRO A 97 -5.10 21.31 13.14
C PRO A 97 -6.04 20.80 12.04
N ASP A 98 -5.73 21.07 10.77
CA ASP A 98 -6.50 20.60 9.63
C ASP A 98 -6.34 19.08 9.42
N PHE A 99 -5.20 18.50 9.83
CA PHE A 99 -4.97 17.05 9.83
C PHE A 99 -5.47 16.43 11.14
N ASN A 100 -6.75 16.63 11.44
CA ASN A 100 -7.31 16.19 12.71
C ASN A 100 -7.63 14.68 12.72
N ASN A 101 -7.46 14.09 13.91
CA ASN A 101 -7.91 12.74 14.24
C ASN A 101 -7.56 11.65 13.19
N PRO A 102 -6.30 11.51 12.75
CA PRO A 102 -5.94 10.47 11.80
C PRO A 102 -6.19 9.09 12.40
N ARG A 103 -6.72 8.20 11.54
CA ARG A 103 -6.97 6.80 11.81
C ARG A 103 -6.47 6.00 10.64
N VAL A 104 -5.34 5.31 10.82
CA VAL A 104 -4.75 4.48 9.77
C VAL A 104 -4.63 3.03 10.23
N SER A 105 -5.28 2.14 9.49
CA SER A 105 -5.04 0.70 9.49
C SER A 105 -3.82 0.39 8.64
N CYS A 106 -3.07 -0.63 9.02
CA CYS A 106 -1.86 -1.03 8.33
C CYS A 106 -1.76 -2.56 8.32
N SER A 107 -1.51 -3.15 7.15
CA SER A 107 -1.00 -4.51 7.03
C SER A 107 0.37 -4.46 6.39
N ILE A 108 1.34 -5.10 7.04
CA ILE A 108 2.72 -5.12 6.60
C ILE A 108 3.24 -6.55 6.59
N LEU A 109 4.00 -6.88 5.54
CA LEU A 109 4.76 -8.11 5.44
C LEU A 109 6.19 -7.78 5.01
N LEU A 110 7.17 -8.29 5.77
CA LEU A 110 8.59 -8.29 5.45
C LEU A 110 9.02 -9.70 5.07
N PHE A 111 9.56 -9.85 3.86
CA PHE A 111 10.15 -11.09 3.37
C PHE A 111 11.67 -10.97 3.39
N ARG A 112 12.32 -11.75 4.26
CA ARG A 112 13.78 -11.84 4.41
C ARG A 112 14.17 -13.29 4.64
N ASP A 113 15.26 -13.73 4.01
CA ASP A 113 15.84 -15.07 4.19
C ASP A 113 14.85 -16.24 3.97
N ASN A 114 13.95 -16.12 2.99
CA ASN A 114 12.87 -17.07 2.70
C ASN A 114 11.81 -17.23 3.80
N GLU A 115 11.74 -16.28 4.73
CA GLU A 115 10.77 -16.23 5.82
C GLU A 115 9.90 -14.97 5.72
N CYS A 116 8.61 -15.12 6.07
CA CYS A 116 7.64 -14.03 6.07
C CYS A 116 7.33 -13.58 7.50
N TYR A 117 7.60 -12.31 7.79
CA TYR A 117 7.27 -11.64 9.04
C TYR A 117 6.14 -10.65 8.75
N TYR A 118 5.11 -10.63 9.58
CA TYR A 118 3.93 -9.83 9.29
C TYR A 118 3.26 -9.30 10.55
N CYS A 119 2.54 -8.19 10.39
CA CYS A 119 1.80 -7.52 11.45
C CYS A 119 0.58 -6.80 10.85
N THR A 120 -0.50 -6.70 11.62
CA THR A 120 -1.65 -5.86 11.30
C THR A 120 -2.00 -4.91 12.44
N ILE A 121 -2.36 -3.69 12.09
CA ILE A 121 -2.90 -2.66 13.00
C ILE A 121 -4.19 -2.12 12.36
N GLY A 122 -5.20 -1.79 13.16
CA GLY A 122 -6.50 -1.33 12.69
C GLY A 122 -7.35 -2.46 12.13
N ASN A 123 -7.96 -2.28 10.96
CA ASN A 123 -8.92 -3.24 10.41
C ASN A 123 -8.38 -4.04 9.20
N SER A 124 -7.10 -3.86 8.86
CA SER A 124 -6.48 -4.62 7.76
C SER A 124 -6.31 -6.11 8.13
N SER A 125 -6.25 -6.95 7.11
CA SER A 125 -6.21 -8.41 7.25
C SER A 125 -5.13 -9.03 6.37
N ILE A 126 -4.57 -10.17 6.81
CA ILE A 126 -3.64 -10.98 6.02
C ILE A 126 -4.14 -12.42 5.97
N TYR A 127 -4.20 -12.95 4.74
CA TYR A 127 -4.57 -14.33 4.45
C TYR A 127 -3.41 -15.13 3.90
N PHE A 128 -3.44 -16.42 4.19
CA PHE A 128 -2.50 -17.39 3.68
C PHE A 128 -3.25 -18.53 3.00
N PHE A 129 -2.96 -18.77 1.73
CA PHE A 129 -3.49 -19.87 0.96
C PHE A 129 -2.39 -20.90 0.72
N ASN A 130 -2.68 -22.14 1.11
CA ASN A 130 -1.69 -23.20 1.16
C ASN A 130 -1.82 -24.21 0.00
N GLY A 131 -2.50 -23.81 -1.08
CA GLY A 131 -2.90 -24.68 -2.19
C GLY A 131 -4.23 -25.43 -1.99
N ARG A 132 -4.78 -25.47 -0.76
CA ARG A 132 -6.03 -26.20 -0.46
C ARG A 132 -7.05 -25.41 0.35
N LYS A 133 -6.58 -24.59 1.29
CA LYS A 133 -7.41 -23.81 2.21
C LYS A 133 -6.84 -22.41 2.35
N VAL A 134 -7.73 -21.47 2.64
CA VAL A 134 -7.38 -20.10 3.02
C VAL A 134 -7.44 -20.01 4.54
N TYR A 135 -6.41 -19.43 5.13
CA TYR A 135 -6.33 -19.17 6.56
C TYR A 135 -6.22 -17.67 6.77
N THR A 136 -6.98 -17.13 7.72
CA THR A 136 -6.67 -15.80 8.27
C THR A 136 -5.47 -15.96 9.20
N ILE A 137 -4.40 -15.21 8.97
CA ILE A 137 -3.17 -15.31 9.77
C ILE A 137 -2.88 -14.06 10.60
N ALA A 138 -3.43 -12.91 10.21
CA ALA A 138 -3.43 -11.68 11.00
C ALA A 138 -4.69 -10.88 10.70
N ARG A 139 -5.21 -10.21 11.73
CA ARG A 139 -6.37 -9.34 11.61
C ARG A 139 -6.38 -8.33 12.76
N GLY A 140 -6.24 -7.05 12.43
CA GLY A 140 -5.95 -6.03 13.46
C GLY A 140 -7.08 -5.80 14.47
N ASP A 141 -8.35 -5.98 14.09
CA ASP A 141 -9.50 -5.81 15.00
C ASP A 141 -9.66 -6.97 16.01
N LEU A 142 -9.13 -8.16 15.67
CA LEU A 142 -9.13 -9.34 16.53
C LEU A 142 -7.85 -9.45 17.37
N GLU A 143 -6.72 -8.94 16.92
CA GLU A 143 -5.49 -8.91 17.73
C GLU A 143 -5.64 -7.98 18.95
N THR A 144 -6.48 -6.94 18.85
CA THR A 144 -6.96 -6.17 20.03
C THR A 144 -7.85 -6.97 20.98
N SER A 145 -8.39 -8.13 20.57
CA SER A 145 -9.29 -8.94 21.41
C SER A 145 -8.60 -10.04 22.23
N ALA A 146 -7.37 -10.42 21.89
CA ALA A 146 -6.56 -11.28 22.76
C ALA A 146 -6.04 -10.53 24.01
N VAL A 147 -6.07 -9.19 23.99
CA VAL A 147 -5.78 -8.30 25.14
C VAL A 147 -7.05 -8.00 25.97
N LYS A 148 -8.24 -8.49 25.56
CA LYS A 148 -9.54 -8.21 26.20
C LYS A 148 -9.88 -9.07 27.43
N ASP A 149 -8.92 -9.76 28.04
CA ASP A 149 -9.11 -10.28 29.41
C ASP A 149 -9.03 -9.15 30.47
N ALA A 150 -8.80 -7.90 30.05
CA ALA A 150 -8.91 -6.70 30.88
C ALA A 150 -10.14 -5.84 30.50
N GLY A 151 -11.35 -6.38 30.70
CA GLY A 151 -12.53 -5.65 31.19
C GLY A 151 -13.00 -4.32 30.56
N ASP A 152 -12.63 -3.95 29.34
CA ASP A 152 -13.11 -2.72 28.70
C ASP A 152 -13.79 -3.00 27.34
N GLU A 153 -15.11 -2.82 27.30
CA GLU A 153 -16.00 -3.13 26.17
C GLU A 153 -16.06 -2.02 25.11
N THR A 154 -14.96 -1.29 24.88
CA THR A 154 -14.88 -0.39 23.72
C THR A 154 -14.17 -1.10 22.56
N VAL A 155 -14.93 -1.33 21.48
CA VAL A 155 -14.42 -1.80 20.19
C VAL A 155 -13.66 -0.65 19.50
N ASN A 156 -12.56 -0.19 20.11
CA ASN A 156 -11.64 0.76 19.52
C ASN A 156 -10.37 0.01 19.12
N GLY A 157 -10.32 -0.45 17.87
CA GLY A 157 -9.09 -1.00 17.29
C GLY A 157 -7.93 -0.03 17.48
N ASN A 158 -6.72 -0.55 17.71
CA ASN A 158 -5.53 0.29 17.69
C ASN A 158 -5.30 0.73 16.24
N PHE A 159 -5.43 2.03 15.94
CA PHE A 159 -5.06 2.62 14.66
C PHE A 159 -3.82 3.49 14.83
N LEU A 160 -2.99 3.60 13.80
CA LEU A 160 -1.88 4.54 13.80
C LEU A 160 -2.42 5.98 13.84
N GLY A 161 -1.76 6.84 14.62
CA GLY A 161 -2.08 8.27 14.74
C GLY A 161 -3.11 8.63 15.83
N GLN A 162 -3.81 7.65 16.42
CA GLN A 162 -4.82 7.89 17.46
C GLN A 162 -4.22 8.12 18.86
N LYS A 163 -3.13 7.41 19.19
CA LYS A 163 -2.48 7.42 20.49
C LYS A 163 -0.98 7.66 20.30
N GLN A 164 -0.34 8.33 21.26
CA GLN A 164 1.10 8.58 21.20
C GLN A 164 1.92 7.27 21.18
N ASN A 165 1.52 6.32 22.03
CA ASN A 165 2.17 5.03 22.18
C ASN A 165 1.23 3.92 21.71
N ILE A 166 1.80 2.96 20.98
CA ILE A 166 1.13 1.76 20.52
C ILE A 166 2.02 0.55 20.78
N GLU A 167 1.41 -0.62 20.91
CA GLU A 167 2.12 -1.90 21.03
C GLU A 167 1.65 -2.83 19.91
N PRO A 168 2.31 -2.76 18.72
CA PRO A 168 2.03 -3.68 17.62
C PRO A 168 2.22 -5.14 18.07
N TYR A 169 1.22 -5.98 17.83
CA TYR A 169 1.38 -7.43 17.99
C TYR A 169 2.07 -8.00 16.76
N ILE A 170 3.24 -8.62 16.96
CA ILE A 170 3.97 -9.32 15.91
C ILE A 170 3.99 -10.79 16.26
N ASN A 171 3.67 -11.62 15.27
CA ASN A 171 3.75 -13.05 15.47
C ASN A 171 5.21 -13.42 15.86
N PRO A 172 5.43 -14.09 17.02
CA PRO A 172 6.77 -14.41 17.49
C PRO A 172 7.55 -15.31 16.52
N GLU A 173 6.84 -16.11 15.72
CA GLU A 173 7.42 -17.05 14.78
C GLU A 173 7.10 -16.64 13.34
N PRO A 174 8.08 -16.73 12.41
CA PRO A 174 7.85 -16.43 11.01
C PRO A 174 6.92 -17.44 10.34
N LEU A 175 6.32 -17.00 9.23
CA LEU A 175 5.67 -17.91 8.29
C LEU A 175 6.70 -18.41 7.28
N ASN A 176 6.88 -19.73 7.24
CA ASN A 176 7.73 -20.41 6.27
C ASN A 176 6.86 -20.93 5.14
N ALA A 177 6.86 -20.16 4.04
CA ALA A 177 6.13 -20.52 2.83
C ALA A 177 6.91 -21.61 2.08
N ILE A 178 6.17 -22.44 1.33
CA ILE A 178 6.74 -23.35 0.33
C ILE A 178 6.26 -22.93 -1.07
N ASN A 179 6.76 -23.59 -2.10
CA ASN A 179 6.31 -23.32 -3.48
C ASN A 179 4.78 -23.45 -3.61
N ASP A 180 4.20 -22.59 -4.43
CA ASP A 180 2.77 -22.45 -4.70
C ASP A 180 1.92 -21.92 -3.53
N ASP A 181 2.54 -21.58 -2.41
CA ASP A 181 1.86 -20.83 -1.35
C ASP A 181 1.59 -19.39 -1.80
N ILE A 182 0.48 -18.84 -1.32
CA ILE A 182 0.07 -17.47 -1.61
C ILE A 182 -0.22 -16.74 -0.30
N ILE A 183 0.29 -15.51 -0.19
CA ILE A 183 -0.13 -14.56 0.85
C ILE A 183 -0.92 -13.42 0.21
N VAL A 184 -1.99 -12.98 0.88
CA VAL A 184 -2.83 -11.87 0.44
C VAL A 184 -2.97 -10.86 1.56
N LEU A 185 -2.49 -9.63 1.34
CA LEU A 185 -2.74 -8.48 2.20
C LEU A 185 -3.98 -7.74 1.68
N CYS A 186 -4.85 -7.29 2.58
CA CYS A 186 -6.10 -6.64 2.23
C CYS A 186 -6.45 -5.46 3.15
N SER A 187 -7.03 -4.39 2.59
CA SER A 187 -7.70 -3.33 3.36
C SER A 187 -9.07 -3.77 3.90
N ASN A 188 -9.70 -2.92 4.72
CA ASN A 188 -10.97 -3.26 5.38
C ASN A 188 -12.09 -3.55 4.38
N GLY A 189 -12.22 -2.72 3.35
CA GLY A 189 -13.30 -2.81 2.35
C GLY A 189 -13.35 -4.16 1.62
N PHE A 190 -12.23 -4.87 1.51
CA PHE A 190 -12.22 -6.23 0.95
C PHE A 190 -12.80 -7.26 1.93
N TYR A 191 -12.34 -7.23 3.18
CA TYR A 191 -12.65 -8.26 4.16
C TYR A 191 -14.14 -8.29 4.51
N GLU A 192 -14.78 -7.13 4.60
CA GLU A 192 -16.18 -7.04 5.04
C GLU A 192 -17.16 -7.74 4.09
N VAL A 193 -16.83 -7.81 2.80
CA VAL A 193 -17.74 -8.30 1.76
C VAL A 193 -17.33 -9.65 1.16
N ILE A 194 -16.05 -10.01 1.21
CA ILE A 194 -15.58 -11.25 0.57
C ILE A 194 -15.91 -12.47 1.43
N ASN A 195 -16.45 -13.52 0.79
CA ASN A 195 -16.61 -14.82 1.43
C ASN A 195 -15.40 -15.74 1.15
N GLU A 196 -15.07 -16.59 2.12
CA GLU A 196 -13.92 -17.51 2.03
C GLU A 196 -14.00 -18.46 0.82
N LYS A 197 -15.20 -18.89 0.43
CA LYS A 197 -15.40 -19.80 -0.71
C LYS A 197 -15.04 -19.15 -2.05
N SER A 198 -15.42 -17.88 -2.24
CA SER A 198 -15.09 -17.08 -3.42
C SER A 198 -13.59 -16.84 -3.49
N MET A 199 -12.97 -16.46 -2.36
CA MET A 199 -11.53 -16.29 -2.27
C MET A 199 -10.79 -17.58 -2.60
N LEU A 200 -11.18 -18.70 -1.98
CA LEU A 200 -10.60 -20.02 -2.25
C LEU A 200 -10.70 -20.40 -3.73
N LYS A 201 -11.86 -20.18 -4.36
CA LYS A 201 -12.07 -20.46 -5.78
C LYS A 201 -11.09 -19.66 -6.65
N ILE A 202 -10.99 -18.35 -6.44
CA ILE A 202 -10.10 -17.47 -7.22
C ILE A 202 -8.62 -17.81 -6.98
N LEU A 203 -8.24 -18.08 -5.73
CA LEU A 203 -6.87 -18.44 -5.39
C LEU A 203 -6.46 -19.83 -5.90
N SER A 204 -7.41 -20.76 -6.07
CA SER A 204 -7.14 -22.11 -6.58
C SER A 204 -7.13 -22.21 -8.12
N ASP A 205 -7.81 -21.30 -8.82
CA ASP A 205 -7.87 -21.30 -10.28
C ASP A 205 -6.46 -21.08 -10.91
N PRO A 206 -6.02 -21.86 -11.92
CA PRO A 206 -4.70 -21.75 -12.51
C PRO A 206 -4.60 -20.56 -13.48
N MET A 207 -4.57 -19.34 -12.93
CA MET A 207 -4.47 -18.08 -13.68
C MET A 207 -3.32 -17.21 -13.15
N PRO A 208 -2.83 -16.23 -13.93
CA PRO A 208 -1.78 -15.32 -13.48
C PRO A 208 -2.13 -14.57 -12.19
N VAL A 209 -1.12 -14.28 -11.37
CA VAL A 209 -1.25 -13.58 -10.08
C VAL A 209 -2.02 -12.27 -10.21
N GLN A 210 -1.72 -11.48 -11.25
CA GLN A 210 -2.43 -10.25 -11.56
C GLN A 210 -3.92 -10.47 -11.85
N THR A 211 -4.27 -11.50 -12.62
CA THR A 211 -5.67 -11.83 -12.93
C THR A 211 -6.43 -12.24 -11.66
N LYS A 212 -5.78 -12.94 -10.72
CA LYS A 212 -6.38 -13.27 -9.42
C LYS A 212 -6.73 -12.00 -8.65
N VAL A 213 -5.80 -11.04 -8.57
CA VAL A 213 -6.01 -9.76 -7.87
C VAL A 213 -7.21 -9.01 -8.44
N TYR A 214 -7.30 -8.88 -9.77
CA TYR A 214 -8.45 -8.24 -10.41
C TYR A 214 -9.76 -8.93 -10.07
N ARG A 215 -9.82 -10.27 -10.20
CA ARG A 215 -11.03 -11.01 -9.87
C ARG A 215 -11.43 -10.89 -8.41
N LEU A 216 -10.47 -10.79 -7.49
CA LEU A 216 -10.76 -10.56 -6.07
C LEU A 216 -11.40 -9.18 -5.86
N ILE A 217 -10.85 -8.13 -6.47
CA ILE A 217 -11.40 -6.77 -6.37
C ILE A 217 -12.76 -6.68 -7.04
N ASP A 218 -12.92 -7.18 -8.26
CA ASP A 218 -14.21 -7.19 -8.95
C ASP A 218 -15.26 -7.92 -8.12
N THR A 219 -14.90 -9.06 -7.52
CA THR A 219 -15.82 -9.81 -6.66
C THR A 219 -16.22 -9.01 -5.43
N ALA A 220 -15.30 -8.26 -4.80
CA ALA A 220 -15.60 -7.41 -3.66
C ALA A 220 -16.47 -6.20 -4.05
N MET A 221 -16.15 -5.53 -5.15
CA MET A 221 -16.93 -4.40 -5.67
C MET A 221 -18.34 -4.81 -6.10
N LEU A 222 -18.51 -6.01 -6.66
CA LEU A 222 -19.81 -6.58 -6.99
C LEU A 222 -20.60 -7.05 -5.76
N ALA A 223 -19.91 -7.45 -4.69
CA ALA A 223 -20.52 -7.79 -3.41
C ALA A 223 -20.98 -6.54 -2.63
N GLY A 224 -20.64 -5.34 -3.09
CA GLY A 224 -21.09 -4.08 -2.51
C GLY A 224 -20.15 -3.51 -1.46
N ALA A 225 -18.83 -3.58 -1.67
CA ALA A 225 -17.87 -2.89 -0.82
C ALA A 225 -18.22 -1.39 -0.70
N GLU A 226 -18.38 -0.94 0.54
CA GLU A 226 -18.70 0.45 0.91
C GLU A 226 -17.45 1.28 1.21
N ASP A 227 -16.26 0.66 1.21
CA ASP A 227 -14.97 1.33 1.37
C ASP A 227 -14.08 1.07 0.13
N SER A 228 -12.95 1.77 0.05
CA SER A 228 -11.89 1.45 -0.92
C SER A 228 -11.38 0.02 -0.71
N VAL A 229 -11.06 -0.65 -1.81
CA VAL A 229 -10.64 -2.06 -1.83
C VAL A 229 -9.23 -2.16 -2.37
N SER A 230 -8.30 -2.54 -1.49
CA SER A 230 -6.88 -2.69 -1.81
C SER A 230 -6.40 -4.11 -1.53
N ILE A 231 -5.73 -4.70 -2.51
CA ILE A 231 -5.20 -6.06 -2.43
C ILE A 231 -3.77 -6.10 -2.93
N GLN A 232 -2.93 -6.82 -2.19
CA GLN A 232 -1.57 -7.17 -2.59
C GLN A 232 -1.37 -8.68 -2.40
N LEU A 233 -1.15 -9.40 -3.51
CA LEU A 233 -1.01 -10.85 -3.55
C LEU A 233 0.43 -11.22 -3.89
N ILE A 234 0.98 -12.16 -3.12
CA ILE A 234 2.35 -12.66 -3.25
C ILE A 234 2.25 -14.17 -3.46
N SER A 235 2.83 -14.68 -4.55
CA SER A 235 2.90 -16.11 -4.88
C SER A 235 4.34 -16.57 -4.82
N PHE A 236 4.62 -17.59 -4.02
CA PHE A 236 5.98 -18.07 -3.76
C PHE A 236 6.39 -19.22 -4.68
N TYR A 237 7.65 -19.22 -5.10
CA TYR A 237 8.27 -20.29 -5.90
C TYR A 237 9.79 -20.31 -5.69
N ASN A 238 10.47 -21.37 -6.10
CA ASN A 238 11.92 -21.53 -5.91
C ASN A 238 12.38 -21.29 -4.45
N LEU A 239 11.56 -21.68 -3.46
CA LEU A 239 11.94 -21.64 -2.05
C LEU A 239 12.64 -22.95 -1.64
N ASP A 240 13.66 -22.81 -0.79
CA ASP A 240 14.40 -23.95 -0.24
C ASP A 240 13.66 -24.63 0.93
N ASN A 241 12.62 -23.98 1.46
CA ASN A 241 11.81 -24.46 2.57
C ASN A 241 11.09 -25.77 2.20
N LYS A 242 11.34 -26.82 2.98
CA LYS A 242 10.69 -28.14 2.77
C LYS A 242 9.36 -28.29 3.49
N ASN A 243 9.24 -27.62 4.63
CA ASN A 243 8.08 -27.71 5.51
C ASN A 243 7.45 -26.34 5.67
N ARG A 244 6.13 -26.32 5.56
CA ARG A 244 5.33 -25.14 5.80
C ARG A 244 5.13 -24.92 7.30
N GLN A 245 5.36 -23.71 7.79
CA GLN A 245 5.10 -23.30 9.18
C GLN A 245 4.32 -22.01 9.19
N PHE A 246 3.18 -21.97 9.89
CA PHE A 246 2.38 -20.76 10.09
C PHE A 246 1.41 -20.97 11.27
N TYR A 247 0.94 -19.86 11.85
CA TYR A 247 -0.02 -19.88 12.95
C TYR A 247 -1.34 -19.26 12.48
N PRO A 248 -2.42 -20.06 12.29
CA PRO A 248 -3.71 -19.52 11.91
C PRO A 248 -4.33 -18.74 13.07
N LEU A 249 -4.94 -17.60 12.76
CA LEU A 249 -5.73 -16.83 13.70
C LEU A 249 -7.04 -17.59 13.99
N GLN A 250 -7.27 -17.95 15.25
CA GLN A 250 -8.48 -18.66 15.68
C GLN A 250 -9.65 -17.69 15.82
N VAL A 251 -10.37 -17.43 14.72
CA VAL A 251 -11.56 -16.58 14.75
C VAL A 251 -12.76 -17.39 15.24
N LYS A 252 -13.24 -17.12 16.47
CA LYS A 252 -14.56 -17.61 16.91
C LYS A 252 -15.61 -17.01 15.98
N GLY A 253 -16.38 -17.85 15.28
CA GLY A 253 -17.34 -17.42 14.27
C GLY A 253 -18.23 -16.27 14.78
N LYS A 254 -18.34 -15.19 13.99
CA LYS A 254 -19.25 -14.07 14.26
C LYS A 254 -20.64 -14.66 14.54
N LYS A 255 -21.20 -14.42 15.74
CA LYS A 255 -22.65 -14.50 15.94
C LYS A 255 -23.26 -13.58 14.89
N ILE A 256 -24.06 -14.15 13.99
CA ILE A 256 -24.90 -13.40 13.07
C ILE A 256 -25.69 -12.42 13.94
N ILE A 257 -25.38 -11.13 13.82
CA ILE A 257 -26.17 -10.07 14.43
C ILE A 257 -27.55 -10.20 13.79
N LYS A 258 -28.51 -10.73 14.56
CA LYS A 258 -29.92 -10.67 14.17
C LYS A 258 -30.24 -9.19 14.11
N THR A 259 -30.47 -8.67 12.92
CA THR A 259 -31.05 -7.34 12.72
C THR A 259 -32.31 -7.27 13.57
N GLU A 260 -32.28 -6.43 14.60
CA GLU A 260 -33.46 -6.14 15.39
C GLU A 260 -34.53 -5.55 14.46
N LYS A 261 -35.70 -6.18 14.45
CA LYS A 261 -36.87 -5.61 13.76
C LYS A 261 -37.22 -4.28 14.43
N PRO A 262 -37.56 -3.23 13.66
CA PRO A 262 -37.96 -1.96 14.25
C PRO A 262 -39.26 -2.12 15.05
N LEU A 263 -39.27 -1.52 16.25
CA LEU A 263 -40.40 -1.44 17.18
C LEU A 263 -41.68 -0.95 16.46
N LYS A 264 -42.75 -1.71 16.57
CA LYS A 264 -44.12 -1.22 16.31
C LYS A 264 -44.81 -0.92 17.63
N LYS A 265 -45.38 0.29 17.71
CA LYS A 265 -46.16 0.86 18.82
C LYS A 265 -47.48 0.08 19.06
N ASP A 266 -47.91 0.13 20.32
CA ASP A 266 -48.99 -0.63 20.95
C ASP A 266 -50.43 -0.38 20.43
N LYS A 267 -51.24 -1.44 20.62
CA LYS A 267 -52.63 -1.52 21.17
C LYS A 267 -53.59 -2.35 20.30
N PRO A 268 -54.67 -2.93 20.88
CA PRO A 268 -54.76 -3.79 22.06
C PRO A 268 -55.52 -5.12 21.75
N ASN A 269 -55.59 -6.00 22.76
CA ASN A 269 -56.25 -7.31 22.78
C ASN A 269 -57.66 -7.38 22.16
N GLU A 270 -57.94 -8.48 21.46
CA GLU A 270 -59.19 -9.26 21.60
C GLU A 270 -59.01 -10.66 20.96
N SER A 271 -59.96 -11.53 21.25
CA SER A 271 -59.86 -12.96 21.55
C SER A 271 -60.05 -13.94 20.37
N GLU A 272 -59.72 -15.20 20.68
CA GLU A 272 -60.34 -16.46 20.22
C GLU A 272 -59.96 -17.14 18.87
N GLU A 273 -59.67 -18.43 19.04
CA GLU A 273 -59.95 -19.61 18.21
C GLU A 273 -59.20 -19.92 16.88
N GLU A 274 -58.44 -21.03 17.00
CA GLU A 274 -58.39 -22.22 16.13
C GLU A 274 -58.03 -22.18 14.63
N LYS A 275 -57.07 -23.08 14.33
CA LYS A 275 -56.90 -23.93 13.14
C LYS A 275 -56.28 -23.32 11.87
N GLY A 276 -55.20 -23.98 11.41
CA GLY A 276 -54.89 -24.11 9.98
C GLY A 276 -53.45 -23.83 9.60
N ILE A 277 -52.65 -24.89 9.48
CA ILE A 277 -51.35 -24.89 8.78
C ILE A 277 -51.59 -24.48 7.32
N LYS A 278 -51.02 -23.36 6.85
CA LYS A 278 -50.63 -23.16 5.44
C LYS A 278 -49.39 -22.26 5.32
N THR A 279 -48.42 -22.81 4.59
CA THR A 279 -47.19 -22.21 4.08
C THR A 279 -47.50 -21.02 3.16
N SER A 280 -46.91 -19.85 3.42
CA SER A 280 -46.93 -18.71 2.50
C SER A 280 -45.73 -18.80 1.53
N SER A 281 -46.02 -19.15 0.28
CA SER A 281 -45.09 -19.11 -0.85
C SER A 281 -44.76 -17.66 -1.25
N ASN A 282 -43.50 -17.42 -1.63
CA ASN A 282 -43.05 -16.14 -2.18
C ASN A 282 -43.69 -15.92 -3.57
N PRO A 283 -44.34 -14.77 -3.84
CA PRO A 283 -45.09 -14.52 -5.09
C PRO A 283 -44.23 -14.44 -6.36
N ILE A 284 -42.90 -14.42 -6.21
CA ILE A 284 -41.94 -14.40 -7.32
C ILE A 284 -41.63 -15.81 -7.82
N LEU A 285 -41.61 -16.81 -6.93
CA LEU A 285 -41.33 -18.21 -7.28
C LEU A 285 -42.50 -18.85 -8.04
N GLU A 286 -43.74 -18.47 -7.72
CA GLU A 286 -44.94 -18.96 -8.42
C GLU A 286 -45.02 -18.48 -9.89
N LYS A 287 -44.47 -17.28 -10.20
CA LYS A 287 -44.41 -16.79 -11.59
C LYS A 287 -43.33 -17.48 -12.43
N LEU A 288 -42.29 -18.02 -11.80
CA LEU A 288 -41.21 -18.77 -12.45
C LEU A 288 -41.60 -20.23 -12.77
N GLU A 289 -42.60 -20.78 -12.09
CA GLU A 289 -43.10 -22.14 -12.33
C GLU A 289 -44.13 -22.22 -13.47
N GLN A 290 -44.57 -21.09 -14.03
CA GLN A 290 -45.45 -21.10 -15.19
C GLN A 290 -44.72 -21.73 -16.39
N PRO A 291 -45.32 -22.73 -17.06
CA PRO A 291 -44.63 -23.50 -18.11
C PRO A 291 -44.13 -22.59 -19.24
N ALA A 292 -44.88 -21.55 -19.60
CA ALA A 292 -44.48 -20.58 -20.62
C ALA A 292 -43.20 -19.80 -20.26
N VAL A 293 -43.05 -19.38 -19.00
CA VAL A 293 -41.87 -18.63 -18.52
C VAL A 293 -40.64 -19.56 -18.42
N LYS A 294 -40.86 -20.81 -17.99
CA LYS A 294 -39.79 -21.81 -17.93
C LYS A 294 -39.25 -22.18 -19.32
N TYR A 295 -40.12 -22.42 -20.30
CA TYR A 295 -39.68 -22.78 -21.65
C TYR A 295 -39.03 -21.59 -22.38
N THR A 296 -39.48 -20.37 -22.14
CA THR A 296 -38.83 -19.16 -22.70
C THR A 296 -37.43 -18.95 -22.13
N LEU A 297 -37.23 -19.14 -20.82
CA LEU A 297 -35.90 -19.09 -20.19
C LEU A 297 -34.95 -20.16 -20.74
N ILE A 298 -35.44 -21.39 -20.90
CA ILE A 298 -34.65 -22.49 -21.49
C ILE A 298 -34.27 -22.16 -22.94
N ALA A 299 -35.19 -21.64 -23.75
CA ALA A 299 -34.90 -21.24 -25.13
C ALA A 299 -33.84 -20.14 -25.20
N LEU A 300 -33.88 -19.17 -24.29
CA LEU A 300 -32.90 -18.07 -24.21
C LEU A 300 -31.51 -18.59 -23.84
N VAL A 301 -31.42 -19.54 -22.91
CA VAL A 301 -30.16 -20.19 -22.54
C VAL A 301 -29.59 -21.01 -23.71
N VAL A 302 -30.44 -21.76 -24.42
CA VAL A 302 -30.00 -22.51 -25.60
C VAL A 302 -29.49 -21.57 -26.69
N LEU A 303 -30.19 -20.47 -26.95
CA LEU A 303 -29.79 -19.48 -27.95
C LEU A 303 -28.43 -18.82 -27.60
N LEU A 304 -28.23 -18.50 -26.33
CA LEU A 304 -26.97 -17.93 -25.84
C LEU A 304 -25.81 -18.94 -25.99
N LEU A 305 -26.04 -20.21 -25.65
CA LEU A 305 -25.05 -21.27 -25.84
C LEU A 305 -24.73 -21.50 -27.33
N THR A 306 -25.73 -21.44 -28.21
CA THR A 306 -25.48 -21.55 -29.67
C THR A 306 -24.68 -20.36 -30.21
N TYR A 307 -24.93 -19.14 -29.71
CA TYR A 307 -24.16 -17.97 -30.08
C TYR A 307 -22.71 -18.05 -29.60
N MET A 308 -22.48 -18.47 -28.35
CA MET A 308 -21.12 -18.69 -27.84
C MET A 308 -20.34 -19.74 -28.64
N PHE A 309 -21.02 -20.80 -29.09
CA PHE A 309 -20.38 -21.83 -29.93
C PHE A 309 -20.06 -21.30 -31.34
N TYR A 310 -20.93 -20.46 -31.90
CA TYR A 310 -20.67 -19.77 -33.17
C TYR A 310 -19.49 -18.81 -33.06
N ASP A 311 -19.42 -17.99 -32.01
CA ASP A 311 -18.32 -17.05 -31.77
C ASP A 311 -16.99 -17.78 -31.54
N MET A 312 -17.00 -18.88 -30.78
CA MET A 312 -15.79 -19.62 -30.44
C MET A 312 -15.21 -20.47 -31.59
N PHE A 313 -16.03 -20.91 -32.55
CA PHE A 313 -15.58 -21.87 -33.56
C PHE A 313 -15.80 -21.45 -35.02
N LEU A 314 -16.74 -20.56 -35.30
CA LEU A 314 -17.12 -20.21 -36.68
C LEU A 314 -16.77 -18.77 -37.05
N PHE A 315 -16.59 -17.88 -36.06
CA PHE A 315 -16.21 -16.50 -36.29
C PHE A 315 -14.68 -16.34 -36.24
N ASN A 316 -14.05 -16.08 -37.39
CA ASN A 316 -12.65 -15.68 -37.46
C ASN A 316 -12.57 -14.15 -37.54
N PRO A 317 -12.32 -13.41 -36.43
CA PRO A 317 -12.06 -11.99 -36.53
C PRO A 317 -10.75 -11.77 -37.30
N VAL A 318 -10.80 -10.90 -38.32
CA VAL A 318 -9.61 -10.48 -39.07
C VAL A 318 -8.61 -9.87 -38.08
N PRO A 319 -7.36 -10.38 -37.98
CA PRO A 319 -6.38 -9.81 -37.08
C PRO A 319 -6.08 -8.36 -37.47
N GLN A 320 -6.00 -7.47 -36.48
CA GLN A 320 -5.65 -6.08 -36.70
C GLN A 320 -4.29 -6.00 -37.40
N GLN A 321 -4.25 -5.38 -38.59
CA GLN A 321 -3.00 -5.07 -39.28
C GLN A 321 -2.18 -4.10 -38.41
N ARG A 322 -1.02 -4.57 -37.97
CA ARG A 322 0.00 -3.74 -37.36
C ARG A 322 0.55 -2.82 -38.45
N ILE A 323 0.35 -1.52 -38.33
CA ILE A 323 1.06 -0.54 -39.15
C ILE A 323 2.54 -0.65 -38.73
N GLU A 324 3.37 -1.23 -39.58
CA GLU A 324 4.81 -1.16 -39.45
C GLU A 324 5.23 0.30 -39.71
N ILE A 325 5.60 1.00 -38.64
CA ILE A 325 6.31 2.26 -38.78
C ILE A 325 7.76 1.89 -39.11
N THR A 326 8.06 1.82 -40.40
CA THR A 326 9.43 1.69 -40.89
C THR A 326 10.16 3.00 -40.56
N ALA A 327 11.17 2.92 -39.70
CA ALA A 327 12.12 4.02 -39.52
C ALA A 327 12.81 4.32 -40.87
N PRO A 328 12.82 5.57 -41.37
CA PRO A 328 13.57 5.88 -42.58
C PRO A 328 15.06 5.94 -42.28
N ALA A 329 15.82 5.26 -43.14
CA ALA A 329 17.27 5.33 -43.23
C ALA A 329 17.74 6.68 -43.79
N GLU A 330 18.96 7.04 -43.43
CA GLU A 330 19.75 8.19 -43.90
C GLU A 330 19.72 8.38 -45.43
N ALA A 331 19.56 9.63 -45.90
CA ALA A 331 20.26 10.19 -47.06
C ALA A 331 20.03 11.71 -47.21
N ALA A 332 21.15 12.45 -47.14
CA ALA A 332 21.58 13.59 -47.95
C ALA A 332 20.68 14.83 -48.18
N ASP A 333 21.25 15.97 -47.77
CA ASP A 333 21.30 17.31 -48.39
C ASP A 333 20.12 17.78 -49.26
N GLU A 334 19.46 18.87 -48.84
CA GLU A 334 19.38 20.13 -49.60
C GLU A 334 18.73 21.26 -48.76
N ASP A 335 19.29 22.45 -48.92
CA ASP A 335 18.98 23.72 -48.23
C ASP A 335 17.50 24.14 -48.28
N PHE A 336 16.96 24.71 -47.19
CA PHE A 336 16.05 25.89 -47.25
C PHE A 336 15.93 26.57 -45.87
N ILE A 337 15.78 27.90 -45.95
CA ILE A 337 16.06 28.95 -44.95
C ILE A 337 14.84 29.29 -44.05
N ASP A 338 15.17 29.70 -42.81
CA ASP A 338 14.48 30.53 -41.80
C ASP A 338 13.00 30.27 -41.41
N ASP A 339 12.79 29.91 -40.13
CA ASP A 339 12.35 30.82 -39.05
C ASP A 339 11.41 30.08 -38.06
N GLU A 340 11.93 29.61 -36.93
CA GLU A 340 11.21 29.63 -35.66
C GLU A 340 12.16 29.31 -34.50
N SER A 341 12.26 30.26 -33.57
CA SER A 341 13.09 30.21 -32.37
C SER A 341 12.72 29.04 -31.46
N ALA A 342 13.43 27.93 -31.56
CA ALA A 342 13.52 26.94 -30.49
C ALA A 342 14.56 27.43 -29.48
N THR A 343 14.09 27.93 -28.35
CA THR A 343 14.93 28.17 -27.17
C THR A 343 15.53 26.83 -26.76
N GLU A 344 16.81 26.59 -27.06
CA GLU A 344 17.56 25.46 -26.53
C GLU A 344 17.52 25.55 -25.00
N SER A 345 16.81 24.62 -24.35
CA SER A 345 16.91 24.41 -22.92
C SER A 345 18.34 23.93 -22.61
N PRO A 346 19.10 24.64 -21.76
CA PRO A 346 20.49 24.28 -21.50
C PRO A 346 20.58 22.89 -20.87
N GLU A 347 21.45 22.05 -21.42
CA GLU A 347 21.75 20.72 -20.90
C GLU A 347 22.62 20.87 -19.64
N TYR A 348 22.00 20.78 -18.46
CA TYR A 348 22.69 20.92 -17.18
C TYR A 348 23.49 19.67 -16.83
N LEU A 349 24.73 19.84 -16.39
CA LEU A 349 25.60 18.71 -16.03
C LEU A 349 25.44 18.38 -14.54
N ILE A 350 24.63 17.36 -14.22
CA ILE A 350 24.37 16.98 -12.81
C ILE A 350 25.66 16.45 -12.15
N PRO A 351 26.18 17.10 -11.09
CA PRO A 351 27.40 16.65 -10.43
C PRO A 351 27.14 15.40 -9.57
N GLN A 352 28.08 14.45 -9.58
CA GLN A 352 27.97 13.22 -8.80
C GLN A 352 28.22 13.44 -7.30
N ASP A 353 27.58 12.63 -6.47
CA ASP A 353 27.82 12.60 -5.01
C ASP A 353 29.27 12.25 -4.69
N ARG A 354 29.84 12.89 -3.66
CA ARG A 354 31.20 12.64 -3.19
C ARG A 354 31.18 11.92 -1.85
N ILE A 355 31.85 10.78 -1.76
CA ILE A 355 32.08 10.07 -0.49
C ILE A 355 33.17 10.80 0.30
N TYR A 356 32.89 11.16 1.54
CA TYR A 356 33.84 11.81 2.46
C TYR A 356 33.99 10.99 3.73
N GLN A 357 35.23 10.77 4.16
CA GLN A 357 35.53 10.14 5.43
C GLN A 357 35.76 11.20 6.50
N VAL A 358 34.91 11.20 7.53
CA VAL A 358 34.95 12.17 8.64
C VAL A 358 36.26 12.03 9.41
N ARG A 359 36.99 13.14 9.56
CA ARG A 359 38.26 13.17 10.30
C ARG A 359 38.01 13.49 11.77
N SER A 360 38.95 13.12 12.64
CA SER A 360 38.91 13.53 14.04
C SER A 360 38.96 15.06 14.15
N GLY A 361 37.97 15.66 14.83
CA GLY A 361 37.82 17.11 14.97
C GLY A 361 37.05 17.79 13.82
N ASP A 362 36.46 17.04 12.90
CA ASP A 362 35.50 17.61 11.95
C ASP A 362 34.19 18.01 12.67
N ASN A 363 33.65 19.15 12.28
CA ASN A 363 32.32 19.61 12.65
C ASN A 363 31.52 19.96 11.39
N TRP A 364 30.21 20.10 11.53
CA TRP A 364 29.34 20.40 10.39
C TRP A 364 29.69 21.74 9.72
N SER A 365 30.12 22.75 10.48
CA SER A 365 30.57 24.02 9.92
C SER A 365 31.81 23.87 9.04
N ARG A 366 32.74 22.98 9.39
CA ARG A 366 33.94 22.69 8.60
C ARG A 366 33.60 21.94 7.32
N ILE A 367 32.71 20.95 7.40
CA ILE A 367 32.23 20.20 6.23
C ILE A 367 31.43 21.11 5.30
N TYR A 368 30.56 21.97 5.85
CA TYR A 368 29.86 23.01 5.09
C TYR A 368 30.85 23.96 4.42
N ASN A 369 31.83 24.47 5.17
CA ASN A 369 32.86 25.35 4.63
C ASN A 369 33.68 24.68 3.53
N GLN A 370 33.77 23.35 3.46
CA GLN A 370 34.51 22.63 2.43
C GLN A 370 33.67 22.32 1.19
N PHE A 371 32.39 21.97 1.35
CA PHE A 371 31.55 21.47 0.27
C PHE A 371 30.36 22.36 -0.08
N GLY A 372 30.02 23.35 0.74
CA GLY A 372 28.84 24.21 0.57
C GLY A 372 27.52 23.47 0.67
N VAL A 373 27.52 22.23 1.18
CA VAL A 373 26.31 21.41 1.30
C VAL A 373 25.82 21.46 2.73
N CYS A 374 24.56 21.86 2.91
CA CYS A 374 23.90 21.83 4.20
C CYS A 374 23.88 20.42 4.79
N SER A 375 24.15 20.29 6.09
CA SER A 375 24.24 19.00 6.78
C SER A 375 22.96 18.17 6.66
N TRP A 376 21.79 18.82 6.55
CA TRP A 376 20.50 18.17 6.32
C TRP A 376 20.44 17.36 5.01
N PHE A 377 21.19 17.77 3.98
CA PHE A 377 21.25 17.05 2.71
C PHE A 377 22.23 15.87 2.74
N ILE A 378 23.16 15.81 3.70
CA ILE A 378 24.22 14.80 3.78
C ILE A 378 23.63 13.47 4.28
N ARG A 379 23.97 12.37 3.58
CA ARG A 379 23.43 11.03 3.86
C ARG A 379 24.45 10.14 4.59
N ASN A 380 23.96 9.07 5.23
CA ASN A 380 24.75 7.99 5.86
C ASN A 380 25.52 8.39 7.14
N HIS A 381 24.85 9.01 8.11
CA HIS A 381 25.36 9.20 9.48
C HIS A 381 24.25 8.90 10.50
N PRO A 382 24.55 8.39 11.73
CA PRO A 382 23.55 8.31 12.79
C PRO A 382 22.89 9.68 13.05
N PRO A 383 21.62 9.69 13.45
CA PRO A 383 20.71 10.78 13.10
C PRO A 383 21.12 12.11 13.75
N ASN A 384 21.41 13.13 12.94
CA ASN A 384 21.19 14.51 13.34
C ASN A 384 19.68 14.70 13.51
N ARG A 385 19.17 14.39 14.69
CA ARG A 385 17.77 14.58 15.05
C ARG A 385 17.51 16.06 15.29
N GLY A 386 17.43 16.82 14.19
CA GLY A 386 16.82 18.15 14.15
C GLY A 386 17.18 19.06 15.32
N ARG A 387 18.42 19.57 15.36
CA ARG A 387 18.83 20.88 15.89
C ARG A 387 20.34 21.03 15.70
N PHE A 388 20.78 22.24 15.33
CA PHE A 388 22.14 22.68 15.63
C PHE A 388 22.20 22.89 17.15
N ASP A 389 22.61 21.87 17.91
CA ASP A 389 23.35 22.12 19.13
C ASP A 389 24.86 22.09 18.81
N SER A 390 25.66 22.68 19.68
CA SER A 390 27.12 22.68 19.57
C SER A 390 27.74 21.31 19.92
N GLU A 391 26.92 20.26 20.08
CA GLU A 391 27.29 19.03 20.76
C GLU A 391 27.21 17.78 19.86
N GLU A 392 26.44 17.79 18.76
CA GLU A 392 26.34 16.68 17.80
C GLU A 392 27.25 16.86 16.55
N ASN A 393 28.56 16.65 16.73
CA ASN A 393 29.52 16.61 15.63
C ASN A 393 29.53 15.26 14.89
N PRO A 394 29.90 15.22 13.60
CA PRO A 394 30.03 13.97 12.86
C PRO A 394 31.10 13.07 13.49
N ILE A 395 30.82 11.78 13.56
CA ILE A 395 31.67 10.78 14.22
C ILE A 395 32.87 10.49 13.32
N ALA A 396 34.07 10.70 13.86
CA ALA A 396 35.33 10.42 13.16
C ALA A 396 35.40 8.95 12.70
N GLY A 397 35.85 8.74 11.46
CA GLY A 397 35.94 7.42 10.82
C GLY A 397 34.70 7.03 10.00
N THR A 398 33.57 7.72 10.16
CA THR A 398 32.34 7.46 9.40
C THR A 398 32.47 7.89 7.94
N GLN A 399 31.89 7.14 7.02
CA GLN A 399 31.77 7.52 5.61
C GLN A 399 30.41 8.17 5.36
N ILE A 400 30.42 9.43 4.92
CA ILE A 400 29.22 10.20 4.60
C ILE A 400 29.16 10.48 3.09
N SER A 401 27.96 10.53 2.52
CA SER A 401 27.76 10.91 1.12
C SER A 401 27.38 12.38 1.02
N ILE A 402 28.18 13.16 0.30
CA ILE A 402 27.99 14.60 0.06
C ILE A 402 27.32 14.79 -1.31
N PRO A 403 26.02 15.13 -1.38
CA PRO A 403 25.35 15.37 -2.65
C PRO A 403 25.74 16.73 -3.23
N LEU A 404 26.62 16.73 -4.23
CA LEU A 404 27.18 17.96 -4.81
C LEU A 404 26.13 18.77 -5.58
N LEU A 405 25.04 18.15 -6.03
CA LEU A 405 23.90 18.84 -6.64
C LEU A 405 23.30 19.93 -5.75
N TYR A 406 23.45 19.80 -4.43
CA TYR A 406 22.93 20.74 -3.43
C TYR A 406 24.02 21.63 -2.84
N SER A 407 25.17 21.72 -3.51
CA SER A 407 26.28 22.57 -3.08
C SER A 407 25.98 24.03 -3.40
N SER A 408 26.27 24.91 -2.45
CA SER A 408 26.30 26.37 -2.63
C SER A 408 27.60 26.89 -3.25
N ARG A 409 28.54 26.00 -3.62
CA ARG A 409 29.81 26.35 -4.26
C ARG A 409 29.70 26.24 -5.76
N GLU A 410 29.96 27.35 -6.46
CA GLU A 410 29.99 27.42 -7.92
C GLU A 410 30.94 26.39 -8.54
N GLU A 411 32.10 26.14 -7.92
CA GLU A 411 33.08 25.14 -8.40
C GLU A 411 32.56 23.69 -8.38
N LEU A 412 31.58 23.37 -7.53
CA LEU A 412 31.03 22.03 -7.34
C LEU A 412 29.65 21.85 -7.96
N ASN A 413 28.95 22.96 -8.21
CA ASN A 413 27.60 23.02 -8.72
C ASN A 413 27.39 24.30 -9.55
N PRO A 414 28.05 24.45 -10.71
CA PRO A 414 28.05 25.70 -11.47
C PRO A 414 26.64 26.12 -11.90
N ASP A 415 25.78 25.15 -12.14
CA ASP A 415 24.45 25.37 -12.69
C ASP A 415 23.42 25.82 -11.64
N PHE A 416 23.55 25.35 -10.38
CA PHE A 416 22.52 25.55 -9.35
C PHE A 416 23.04 26.10 -8.02
N TYR A 417 24.31 26.49 -7.88
CA TYR A 417 24.86 26.89 -6.58
C TYR A 417 24.08 28.03 -5.90
N GLN A 418 23.55 28.97 -6.67
CA GLN A 418 22.78 30.11 -6.14
C GLN A 418 21.48 29.66 -5.47
N ASP A 419 20.90 28.55 -5.92
CA ASP A 419 19.69 27.97 -5.34
C ASP A 419 19.95 27.41 -3.94
N PHE A 420 21.19 27.06 -3.59
CA PHE A 420 21.59 26.53 -2.29
C PHE A 420 22.38 27.51 -1.42
N SER A 421 22.38 28.80 -1.78
CA SER A 421 23.04 29.85 -1.00
C SER A 421 22.50 29.96 0.44
N LEU A 422 23.33 30.51 1.35
CA LEU A 422 22.95 30.73 2.75
C LEU A 422 21.68 31.58 2.91
N GLU A 423 21.40 32.47 1.96
CA GLU A 423 20.17 33.27 1.96
C GLU A 423 18.91 32.40 1.79
N LYS A 424 19.01 31.33 0.99
CA LYS A 424 17.91 30.41 0.71
C LYS A 424 17.82 29.28 1.73
N THR A 425 18.94 28.66 2.08
CA THR A 425 18.96 27.53 3.02
C THR A 425 18.95 27.95 4.48
N GLY A 426 19.31 29.20 4.79
CA GLY A 426 19.52 29.71 6.14
C GLY A 426 20.93 29.40 6.67
N VAL A 427 21.39 30.21 7.63
CA VAL A 427 22.75 30.13 8.21
C VAL A 427 22.97 28.84 9.01
N ARG A 428 21.88 28.28 9.54
CA ARG A 428 21.82 27.02 10.27
C ARG A 428 21.02 25.99 9.48
N CYS A 429 20.97 26.10 8.16
CA CYS A 429 20.22 25.18 7.30
C CYS A 429 18.75 25.02 7.72
N GLU A 430 18.16 26.01 8.37
CA GLU A 430 16.81 25.97 8.94
C GLU A 430 15.72 25.84 7.87
N ASN A 431 16.01 26.28 6.64
CA ASN A 431 15.13 26.17 5.49
C ASN A 431 15.52 25.02 4.56
N ALA A 432 16.66 24.35 4.81
CA ALA A 432 17.08 23.16 4.08
C ALA A 432 16.25 21.97 4.55
N ASN A 433 15.11 21.74 3.89
CA ASN A 433 14.19 20.65 4.21
C ASN A 433 13.65 19.98 2.92
N GLN A 434 12.78 18.98 3.08
CA GLN A 434 12.28 18.21 1.93
C GLN A 434 11.41 19.07 1.00
N ALA A 435 10.65 20.03 1.54
CA ALA A 435 9.84 20.93 0.75
C ALA A 435 10.72 21.81 -0.16
N PHE A 436 11.83 22.32 0.38
CA PHE A 436 12.83 23.07 -0.39
C PHE A 436 13.43 22.26 -1.54
N LEU A 437 13.78 20.99 -1.31
CA LEU A 437 14.30 20.11 -2.37
C LEU A 437 13.26 19.79 -3.45
N ASN A 438 12.00 19.60 -3.05
CA ASN A 438 10.92 19.33 -3.99
C ASN A 438 10.66 20.54 -4.88
N ASP A 439 10.61 21.74 -4.29
CA ASP A 439 10.46 23.01 -5.03
C ASP A 439 11.61 23.24 -6.02
N PHE A 440 12.86 22.96 -5.61
CA PHE A 440 14.01 23.03 -6.50
C PHE A 440 13.89 22.06 -7.68
N ARG A 441 13.54 20.79 -7.43
CA ARG A 441 13.42 19.77 -8.49
C ARG A 441 12.34 20.13 -9.50
N GLU A 442 11.19 20.62 -9.02
CA GLU A 442 10.08 21.03 -9.89
C GLU A 442 10.41 22.25 -10.75
N LYS A 443 11.20 23.21 -10.23
CA LYS A 443 11.51 24.44 -10.94
C LYS A 443 12.73 24.37 -11.86
N ARG A 444 13.64 23.43 -11.63
CA ARG A 444 14.98 23.42 -12.26
C ARG A 444 15.36 22.12 -12.96
N LEU A 445 14.76 20.99 -12.59
CA LEU A 445 15.16 19.66 -13.09
C LEU A 445 14.03 18.93 -13.85
N ASN A 446 12.80 19.42 -13.75
CA ASN A 446 11.65 19.05 -14.59
C ASN A 446 11.33 20.21 -15.52
#